data_AF-A0A0F8ZV51-F1
#
_entry.id   AF-A0A0F8ZV51-F1
#
_cell.length_a   1.000
_cell.length_b   1.000
_cell.length_c   1.000
_cell.angle_alpha   90.00
_cell.angle_beta   90.00
_cell.angle_gamma   90.00
#
_symmetry.space_group_name_H-M   'P 1'
#
loop_
_entity.id
_entity.type
_entity.pdbx_description
1 polymer ?
#
loop_
_entity_poly.entity_id
_entity_poly.type
_entity_poly.pdbx_seq_one_letter_code
_entity_poly.pdbx_strand_id
1 'polypeptide(L)'
;MTAKTFKLNEYLELRFENDETVIYLQGKPFIQCMRLVFQIPKERLDGYHYINSIDEAAEVKRAVLEDEGHVYQLNPEEEFWGHCSNLQVWIEHGYDTRLLHSNLSFPLLTHLMLAGDKKARRVFSEEIAKRCDDGYVPVILSLFESESFNYLSEEQFGYVMNSLKTLLRKDLELEKKFTLLCILFVEYLKHEDFTNSNEVYERLKSYYLPQRFSWVWSFAGGVYLGGSM
;
A
#
# COMPACT_ATOMS: atom_id res chain seq x y z
N MET A 1 -16.41 31.38 -0.82
CA MET A 1 -16.63 30.01 -0.31
C MET A 1 -15.75 29.85 0.92
N THR A 2 -16.28 29.34 2.02
CA THR A 2 -15.55 29.17 3.29
C THR A 2 -14.73 27.87 3.24
N ALA A 3 -13.41 27.98 3.19
CA ALA A 3 -12.53 26.84 3.36
C ALA A 3 -12.73 26.24 4.76
N LYS A 4 -12.99 24.92 4.84
CA LYS A 4 -13.05 24.20 6.12
C LYS A 4 -11.72 23.50 6.33
N THR A 5 -11.16 23.61 7.53
CA THR A 5 -9.93 22.92 7.90
C THR A 5 -10.22 22.02 9.09
N PHE A 6 -9.79 20.76 9.00
CA PHE A 6 -9.87 19.78 10.06
C PHE A 6 -8.46 19.30 10.41
N LYS A 7 -7.94 19.75 11.55
CA LYS A 7 -6.61 19.36 12.02
C LYS A 7 -6.68 18.05 12.77
N LEU A 8 -5.94 17.04 12.31
CA LEU A 8 -5.92 15.71 12.90
C LEU A 8 -4.80 15.57 13.95
N ASN A 9 -3.61 16.07 13.64
CA ASN A 9 -2.48 16.12 14.57
C ASN A 9 -1.53 17.27 14.20
N GLU A 10 -0.31 17.28 14.76
CA GLU A 10 0.69 18.32 14.48
C GLU A 10 1.22 18.30 13.03
N TYR A 11 1.10 17.16 12.35
CA TYR A 11 1.63 16.92 11.01
C TYR A 11 0.56 16.87 9.92
N LEU A 12 -0.67 16.47 10.25
CA LEU A 12 -1.72 16.10 9.30
C LEU A 12 -2.98 16.94 9.52
N GLU A 13 -3.52 17.49 8.44
CA GLU A 13 -4.79 18.19 8.40
C GLU A 13 -5.49 17.94 7.05
N LEU A 14 -6.81 18.06 7.03
CA LEU A 14 -7.60 18.09 5.81
C LEU A 14 -8.14 19.48 5.58
N ARG A 15 -8.21 19.89 4.32
CA ARG A 15 -8.89 21.11 3.92
C ARG A 15 -9.92 20.80 2.84
N PHE A 16 -11.09 21.41 3.00
CA PHE A 16 -12.13 21.41 1.99
C PHE A 16 -12.04 22.71 1.21
N GLU A 17 -11.50 22.64 0.00
CA GLU A 17 -11.19 23.77 -0.86
C GLU A 17 -11.66 23.45 -2.29
N ASN A 18 -12.37 24.37 -2.94
CA ASN A 18 -12.88 24.21 -4.32
C ASN A 18 -13.73 22.93 -4.55
N ASP A 19 -14.61 22.60 -3.60
CA ASP A 19 -15.41 21.36 -3.61
C ASP A 19 -14.58 20.06 -3.62
N GLU A 20 -13.30 20.15 -3.25
CA GLU A 20 -12.40 19.02 -3.11
C GLU A 20 -11.88 18.91 -1.68
N THR A 21 -11.68 17.66 -1.25
CA THR A 21 -10.95 17.37 -0.02
C THR A 21 -9.48 17.20 -0.35
N VAL A 22 -8.60 17.90 0.37
CA VAL A 22 -7.14 17.79 0.18
C VAL A 22 -6.50 17.50 1.52
N ILE A 23 -5.69 16.44 1.57
CA ILE A 23 -4.86 16.12 2.74
C ILE A 23 -3.61 16.98 2.68
N TYR A 24 -3.22 17.56 3.81
CA TYR A 24 -1.97 18.30 3.96
C TYR A 24 -1.09 17.61 5.00
N LEU A 25 0.18 17.43 4.63
CA LEU A 25 1.23 16.91 5.51
C LEU A 25 2.30 17.99 5.68
N GLN A 26 2.49 18.45 6.91
CA GLN A 26 3.35 19.59 7.26
C GLN A 26 3.04 20.86 6.42
N GLY A 27 1.75 21.11 6.20
CA GLY A 27 1.28 22.26 5.43
C GLY A 27 1.48 22.15 3.90
N LYS A 28 1.93 21.00 3.39
CA LYS A 28 2.05 20.73 1.95
C LYS A 28 0.94 19.78 1.49
N PRO A 29 0.32 20.02 0.31
CA PRO A 29 -0.64 19.08 -0.26
C PRO A 29 -0.02 17.68 -0.42
N PHE A 30 -0.72 16.69 0.09
CA PHE A 30 -0.37 15.28 -0.04
C PHE A 30 -1.17 14.68 -1.20
N ILE A 31 -0.49 14.49 -2.34
CA ILE A 31 -1.12 14.07 -3.59
C ILE A 31 -1.02 12.55 -3.69
N GLN A 32 -2.04 11.87 -3.16
CA GLN A 32 -2.22 10.42 -3.28
C GLN A 32 -3.71 10.14 -3.48
N CYS A 33 -4.06 9.10 -4.26
CA CYS A 33 -5.45 8.81 -4.57
C CYS A 33 -6.24 8.45 -3.29
N MET A 34 -7.16 9.32 -2.89
CA MET A 34 -8.02 9.12 -1.72
C MET A 34 -9.26 8.26 -2.01
N ARG A 35 -9.32 7.56 -3.15
CA ARG A 35 -10.51 6.75 -3.48
C ARG A 35 -10.64 5.62 -2.48
N LEU A 36 -11.34 5.84 -1.38
CA LEU A 36 -11.97 4.82 -0.55
C LEU A 36 -12.83 5.47 0.55
N VAL A 37 -14.06 5.83 0.17
CA VAL A 37 -15.17 6.00 1.12
C VAL A 37 -15.90 4.66 1.22
N PHE A 38 -15.59 3.88 2.24
CA PHE A 38 -16.40 2.70 2.56
C PHE A 38 -17.67 3.12 3.29
N GLN A 39 -18.80 3.07 2.60
CA GLN A 39 -20.05 2.67 3.27
C GLN A 39 -20.15 1.14 3.16
N ILE A 40 -20.07 0.47 4.31
CA ILE A 40 -20.47 -0.94 4.44
C ILE A 40 -21.97 -0.91 4.78
N PRO A 41 -22.86 -1.41 3.90
CA PRO A 41 -24.28 -1.56 4.23
C PRO A 41 -24.42 -2.43 5.48
N LYS A 42 -25.23 -2.01 6.45
CA LYS A 42 -25.42 -2.74 7.72
C LYS A 42 -26.11 -4.09 7.53
N GLU A 43 -26.73 -4.34 6.38
CA GLU A 43 -27.62 -5.48 6.16
C GLU A 43 -26.94 -6.82 5.77
N ARG A 44 -25.60 -6.92 5.68
CA ARG A 44 -24.92 -8.19 5.31
C ARG A 44 -23.68 -8.55 6.14
N LEU A 45 -23.70 -8.31 7.45
CA LEU A 45 -22.54 -8.58 8.32
C LEU A 45 -22.15 -10.07 8.46
N ASP A 46 -23.05 -11.00 8.15
CA ASP A 46 -22.82 -12.44 8.39
C ASP A 46 -21.78 -13.09 7.43
N GLY A 47 -21.35 -12.39 6.37
CA GLY A 47 -20.37 -12.87 5.38
C GLY A 47 -18.93 -12.38 5.54
N TYR A 48 -18.64 -11.50 6.51
CA TYR A 48 -17.38 -10.73 6.57
C TYR A 48 -16.33 -11.26 7.57
N HIS A 49 -16.55 -12.43 8.16
CA HIS A 49 -15.69 -12.99 9.21
C HIS A 49 -14.23 -13.32 8.79
N TYR A 50 -13.86 -13.08 7.53
CA TYR A 50 -12.53 -13.38 6.98
C TYR A 50 -11.79 -12.18 6.37
N ILE A 51 -12.33 -10.95 6.50
CA ILE A 51 -11.69 -9.76 5.93
C ILE A 51 -10.78 -9.10 6.97
N ASN A 52 -9.48 -9.12 6.70
CA ASN A 52 -8.44 -8.56 7.58
C ASN A 52 -8.16 -7.08 7.29
N SER A 53 -8.46 -6.57 6.09
CA SER A 53 -8.27 -5.15 5.76
C SER A 53 -9.33 -4.59 4.82
N ILE A 54 -9.37 -3.27 4.77
CA ILE A 54 -10.13 -2.48 3.80
C ILE A 54 -9.79 -2.86 2.35
N ASP A 55 -8.55 -3.28 2.06
CA ASP A 55 -8.14 -3.74 0.72
C ASP A 55 -8.87 -5.02 0.30
N GLU A 56 -8.91 -6.02 1.20
CA GLU A 56 -9.61 -7.28 0.98
C GLU A 56 -11.12 -7.02 0.83
N ALA A 57 -11.69 -6.12 1.64
CA ALA A 57 -13.08 -5.68 1.49
C ALA A 57 -13.36 -5.05 0.12
N ALA A 58 -12.41 -4.28 -0.41
CA ALA A 58 -12.57 -3.54 -1.65
C ALA A 58 -12.55 -4.49 -2.85
N GLU A 59 -11.69 -5.51 -2.80
CA GLU A 59 -11.62 -6.55 -3.83
C GLU A 59 -12.92 -7.38 -3.87
N VAL A 60 -13.43 -7.81 -2.71
CA VAL A 60 -14.71 -8.53 -2.61
C VAL A 60 -15.86 -7.66 -3.10
N LYS A 61 -15.91 -6.38 -2.71
CA LYS A 61 -16.98 -5.46 -3.15
C LYS A 61 -16.92 -5.19 -4.65
N ARG A 62 -15.72 -5.07 -5.25
CA ARG A 62 -15.58 -4.90 -6.70
C ARG A 62 -16.14 -6.11 -7.46
N ALA A 63 -15.91 -7.31 -6.95
CA ALA A 63 -16.50 -8.54 -7.50
C ALA A 63 -18.04 -8.61 -7.39
N VAL A 64 -18.64 -7.92 -6.41
CA VAL A 64 -20.10 -7.92 -6.18
C VAL A 64 -20.81 -6.74 -6.86
N LEU A 65 -20.18 -5.56 -6.94
CA LEU A 65 -20.78 -4.34 -7.49
C LEU A 65 -20.85 -4.29 -9.02
N GLU A 66 -20.12 -5.18 -9.72
CA GLU A 66 -20.29 -5.35 -11.16
C GLU A 66 -21.72 -5.82 -11.53
N ASP A 67 -22.56 -6.21 -10.56
CA ASP A 67 -23.91 -6.74 -10.75
C ASP A 67 -25.07 -5.76 -10.42
N GLU A 68 -24.86 -4.69 -9.62
CA GLU A 68 -25.99 -3.90 -9.08
C GLU A 68 -26.00 -2.38 -9.36
N GLY A 69 -25.01 -1.81 -10.05
CA GLY A 69 -25.13 -0.48 -10.69
C GLY A 69 -25.44 0.75 -9.80
N HIS A 70 -25.46 0.64 -8.47
CA HIS A 70 -25.81 1.73 -7.57
C HIS A 70 -24.56 2.43 -7.04
N VAL A 71 -24.16 3.52 -7.70
CA VAL A 71 -23.16 4.46 -7.17
C VAL A 71 -23.90 5.52 -6.35
N TYR A 72 -23.88 5.39 -5.03
CA TYR A 72 -24.30 6.47 -4.14
C TYR A 72 -23.29 7.62 -4.26
N GLN A 73 -23.67 8.72 -4.89
CA GLN A 73 -22.90 9.96 -4.91
C GLN A 73 -23.18 10.72 -3.62
N LEU A 74 -22.22 10.70 -2.69
CA LEU A 74 -22.21 11.63 -1.55
C LEU A 74 -21.97 13.04 -2.08
N ASN A 75 -22.53 14.05 -1.41
CA ASN A 75 -22.11 15.41 -1.71
C ASN A 75 -20.67 15.63 -1.19
N PRO A 76 -19.90 16.56 -1.79
CA PRO A 76 -18.48 16.74 -1.45
C PRO A 76 -18.20 17.04 0.03
N GLU A 77 -19.14 17.68 0.73
CA GLU A 77 -19.00 17.98 2.15
C GLU A 77 -19.18 16.72 3.04
N GLU A 78 -20.15 15.87 2.72
CA GLU A 78 -20.33 14.58 3.43
C GLU A 78 -19.10 13.68 3.24
N GLU A 79 -18.54 13.67 2.03
CA GLU A 79 -17.28 12.97 1.74
C GLU A 79 -16.12 13.54 2.56
N PHE A 80 -15.98 14.87 2.66
CA PHE A 80 -14.97 15.52 3.51
C PHE A 80 -15.04 15.03 4.97
N TRP A 81 -16.24 15.02 5.55
CA TRP A 81 -16.42 14.54 6.94
C TRP A 81 -16.14 13.04 7.08
N GLY A 82 -16.49 12.24 6.06
CA GLY A 82 -16.13 10.83 5.99
C GLY A 82 -14.61 10.61 6.01
N HIS A 83 -13.86 11.35 5.18
CA HIS A 83 -12.40 11.29 5.16
C HIS A 83 -11.79 11.73 6.50
N CYS A 84 -12.29 12.81 7.09
CA CYS A 84 -11.85 13.27 8.41
C CYS A 84 -12.04 12.19 9.48
N SER A 85 -13.22 11.55 9.52
CA SER A 85 -13.53 10.48 10.46
C SER A 85 -12.62 9.27 10.29
N ASN A 86 -12.40 8.82 9.05
CA ASN A 86 -11.56 7.65 8.76
C ASN A 86 -10.10 7.89 9.18
N LEU A 87 -9.54 9.05 8.84
CA LEU A 87 -8.17 9.40 9.22
C LEU A 87 -8.01 9.62 10.73
N GLN A 88 -9.02 10.20 11.39
CA GLN A 88 -9.03 10.32 12.85
C GLN A 88 -8.97 8.95 13.52
N VAL A 89 -9.83 8.01 13.09
CA VAL A 89 -9.86 6.64 13.62
C VAL A 89 -8.53 5.94 13.38
N TRP A 90 -7.93 6.08 12.19
CA TRP A 90 -6.61 5.53 11.88
C TRP A 90 -5.51 6.04 12.81
N ILE A 91 -5.48 7.35 13.12
CA ILE A 91 -4.53 7.94 14.07
C ILE A 91 -4.73 7.41 15.49
N GLU A 92 -5.99 7.38 15.95
CA GLU A 92 -6.37 6.93 17.30
C GLU A 92 -5.98 5.47 17.53
N HIS A 93 -6.15 4.62 16.52
CA HIS A 93 -5.77 3.20 16.54
C HIS A 93 -4.29 2.95 16.24
N GLY A 94 -3.47 4.00 16.26
CA GLY A 94 -2.02 3.87 16.17
C GLY A 94 -1.50 3.53 14.80
N TYR A 95 -2.12 4.12 13.79
CA TYR A 95 -1.74 3.97 12.40
C TYR A 95 -1.90 2.54 11.88
N ASP A 96 -2.83 1.77 12.45
CA ASP A 96 -3.18 0.42 12.00
C ASP A 96 -3.54 0.46 10.51
N THR A 97 -2.66 -0.11 9.69
CA THR A 97 -2.70 0.02 8.22
C THR A 97 -3.88 -0.72 7.59
N ARG A 98 -4.65 -1.48 8.38
CA ARG A 98 -5.88 -2.17 7.96
C ARG A 98 -7.10 -1.24 7.92
N LEU A 99 -7.04 -0.10 8.61
CA LEU A 99 -8.16 0.86 8.77
C LEU A 99 -8.25 1.91 7.66
N LEU A 100 -7.27 1.96 6.77
CA LEU A 100 -7.27 2.73 5.53
C LEU A 100 -6.78 1.81 4.42
N HIS A 101 -7.10 2.13 3.17
CA HIS A 101 -6.61 1.35 2.05
C HIS A 101 -5.09 1.55 1.90
N SER A 102 -4.38 0.52 1.47
CA SER A 102 -2.91 0.47 1.42
C SER A 102 -2.31 1.59 0.57
N ASN A 103 -3.01 1.98 -0.50
CA ASN A 103 -2.62 3.10 -1.35
C ASN A 103 -2.58 4.45 -0.64
N LEU A 104 -3.16 4.57 0.56
CA LEU A 104 -3.18 5.77 1.39
C LEU A 104 -2.44 5.54 2.72
N SER A 105 -2.69 4.39 3.36
CA SER A 105 -2.17 4.09 4.71
C SER A 105 -0.64 4.04 4.75
N PHE A 106 0.02 3.33 3.83
CA PHE A 106 1.48 3.25 3.81
C PHE A 106 2.13 4.56 3.35
N PRO A 107 1.69 5.22 2.27
CA PRO A 107 2.23 6.53 1.90
C PRO A 107 2.13 7.55 3.03
N LEU A 108 0.99 7.66 3.72
CA LEU A 108 0.86 8.55 4.89
C LEU A 108 1.79 8.15 6.02
N LEU A 109 1.87 6.86 6.36
CA LEU A 109 2.72 6.37 7.44
C LEU A 109 4.20 6.65 7.15
N THR A 110 4.67 6.41 5.92
CA THR A 110 6.02 6.75 5.46
C THR A 110 6.29 8.24 5.65
N HIS A 111 5.40 9.10 5.17
CA HIS A 111 5.60 10.55 5.25
C HIS A 111 5.55 11.09 6.68
N LEU A 112 4.69 10.54 7.54
CA LEU A 112 4.65 10.88 8.97
C LEU A 112 5.95 10.48 9.68
N MET A 113 6.47 9.29 9.41
CA MET A 113 7.77 8.84 9.93
C MET A 113 8.89 9.80 9.50
N LEU A 114 8.95 10.15 8.22
CA LEU A 114 9.94 11.08 7.67
C LEU A 114 9.80 12.49 8.24
N ALA A 115 8.57 12.94 8.49
CA ALA A 115 8.25 14.21 9.14
C ALA A 115 8.67 14.27 10.62
N GLY A 116 9.04 13.14 11.22
CA GLY A 116 9.51 13.07 12.60
C GLY A 116 8.45 12.64 13.62
N ASP A 117 7.28 12.18 13.19
CA ASP A 117 6.27 11.63 14.09
C ASP A 117 6.84 10.38 14.80
N LYS A 118 6.96 10.48 16.13
CA LYS A 118 7.55 9.43 16.97
C LYS A 118 6.73 8.15 16.99
N LYS A 119 5.39 8.27 16.91
CA LYS A 119 4.48 7.13 16.87
C LYS A 119 4.59 6.43 15.53
N ALA A 120 4.57 7.18 14.43
CA ALA A 120 4.76 6.64 13.08
C ALA A 120 6.11 5.92 12.95
N ARG A 121 7.20 6.55 13.42
CA ARG A 121 8.54 5.94 13.42
C ARG A 121 8.63 4.63 14.19
N ARG A 122 7.89 4.51 15.29
CA ARG A 122 7.87 3.30 16.11
C ARG A 122 7.15 2.14 15.41
N VAL A 123 6.02 2.41 14.75
CA VAL A 123 5.15 1.36 14.20
C VAL A 123 5.40 1.05 12.72
N PHE A 124 6.11 1.91 12.00
CA PHE A 124 6.32 1.80 10.55
C PHE A 124 6.81 0.42 10.10
N SER A 125 7.95 -0.04 10.64
CA SER A 125 8.53 -1.33 10.27
C SER A 125 7.69 -2.51 10.74
N GLU A 126 7.01 -2.38 11.88
CA GLU A 126 6.15 -3.42 12.44
C GLU A 126 4.92 -3.65 11.54
N GLU A 127 4.29 -2.58 11.07
CA GLU A 127 3.14 -2.67 10.18
C GLU A 127 3.55 -3.21 8.80
N ILE A 128 4.73 -2.85 8.26
CA ILE A 128 5.24 -3.46 7.02
C ILE A 128 5.46 -4.97 7.20
N ALA A 129 6.18 -5.36 8.25
CA ALA A 129 6.48 -6.76 8.54
C ALA A 129 5.19 -7.59 8.67
N LYS A 130 4.24 -7.11 9.47
CA LYS A 130 2.93 -7.73 9.67
C LYS A 130 2.19 -7.94 8.36
N ARG A 131 2.18 -6.96 7.47
CA ARG A 131 1.44 -7.03 6.19
C ARG A 131 2.12 -7.96 5.19
N CYS A 132 3.44 -8.09 5.25
CA CYS A 132 4.17 -9.13 4.51
C CYS A 132 3.93 -10.53 5.08
N ASP A 133 3.81 -10.68 6.40
CA ASP A 133 3.52 -11.96 7.06
C ASP A 133 2.09 -12.44 6.78
N ASP A 134 1.12 -11.52 6.74
CA ASP A 134 -0.28 -11.79 6.36
C ASP A 134 -0.38 -12.37 4.94
N GLY A 135 0.54 -11.98 4.04
CA GLY A 135 0.70 -12.60 2.73
C GLY A 135 -0.31 -12.16 1.67
N TYR A 136 -1.09 -11.11 1.92
CA TYR A 136 -2.03 -10.58 0.94
C TYR A 136 -1.28 -9.77 -0.14
N VAL A 137 -1.05 -10.44 -1.28
CA VAL A 137 -0.17 -9.95 -2.36
C VAL A 137 -0.52 -8.55 -2.89
N PRO A 138 -1.80 -8.15 -3.07
CA PRO A 138 -2.12 -6.78 -3.50
C PRO A 138 -1.57 -5.70 -2.56
N VAL A 139 -1.53 -5.98 -1.26
CA VAL A 139 -0.99 -5.04 -0.27
C VAL A 139 0.53 -5.05 -0.25
N ILE A 140 1.15 -6.21 -0.44
CA ILE A 140 2.61 -6.32 -0.62
C ILE A 140 3.04 -5.54 -1.88
N LEU A 141 2.27 -5.61 -2.96
CA LEU A 141 2.50 -4.81 -4.15
C LEU A 141 2.38 -3.30 -3.85
N SER A 142 1.36 -2.89 -3.09
CA SER A 142 1.20 -1.49 -2.67
C SER A 142 2.39 -0.99 -1.84
N LEU A 143 2.94 -1.83 -0.96
CA LEU A 143 4.14 -1.52 -0.17
C LEU A 143 5.39 -1.30 -1.04
N PHE A 144 5.52 -2.13 -2.08
CA PHE A 144 6.57 -2.03 -3.06
C PHE A 144 6.43 -0.74 -3.90
N GLU A 145 5.22 -0.44 -4.37
CA GLU A 145 4.91 0.77 -5.15
C GLU A 145 5.06 2.06 -4.35
N SER A 146 4.80 2.03 -3.03
CA SER A 146 5.04 3.17 -2.14
C SER A 146 6.49 3.31 -1.69
N GLU A 147 7.41 2.50 -2.23
CA GLU A 147 8.83 2.48 -1.88
C GLU A 147 9.10 2.30 -0.38
N SER A 148 8.16 1.69 0.35
CA SER A 148 8.24 1.60 1.81
C SER A 148 9.42 0.76 2.30
N PHE A 149 9.89 -0.20 1.49
CA PHE A 149 11.05 -1.03 1.81
C PHE A 149 12.37 -0.25 1.85
N ASN A 150 12.48 0.87 1.12
CA ASN A 150 13.68 1.72 1.09
C ASN A 150 14.04 2.33 2.46
N TYR A 151 13.11 2.32 3.41
CA TYR A 151 13.29 2.92 4.74
C TYR A 151 13.50 1.89 5.86
N LEU A 152 13.59 0.61 5.52
CA LEU A 152 13.87 -0.46 6.47
C LEU A 152 15.37 -0.53 6.81
N SER A 153 15.71 -0.91 8.04
CA SER A 153 17.08 -1.32 8.35
C SER A 153 17.44 -2.62 7.62
N GLU A 154 18.73 -2.93 7.51
CA GLU A 154 19.20 -4.18 6.89
C GLU A 154 18.56 -5.43 7.50
N GLU A 155 18.44 -5.47 8.84
CA GLU A 155 17.78 -6.56 9.57
C GLU A 155 16.29 -6.66 9.21
N GLN A 156 15.59 -5.52 9.21
CA GLN A 156 14.16 -5.46 8.89
C GLN A 156 13.89 -5.85 7.43
N PHE A 157 14.73 -5.37 6.51
CA PHE A 157 14.67 -5.74 5.10
C PHE A 157 14.89 -7.25 4.93
N GLY A 158 15.93 -7.80 5.58
CA GLY A 158 16.20 -9.24 5.57
C GLY A 158 15.02 -10.07 6.08
N TYR A 159 14.37 -9.64 7.16
CA TYR A 159 13.14 -10.26 7.67
C TYR A 159 12.03 -10.26 6.61
N VAL A 160 11.69 -9.08 6.07
CA VAL A 160 10.62 -8.93 5.08
C VAL A 160 10.89 -9.77 3.84
N MET A 161 12.11 -9.74 3.30
CA MET A 161 12.50 -10.54 2.14
C MET A 161 12.34 -12.06 2.41
N ASN A 162 12.67 -12.51 3.62
CA ASN A 162 12.47 -13.91 4.01
C ASN A 162 10.97 -14.29 4.14
N SER A 163 10.13 -13.38 4.66
CA SER A 163 8.67 -13.56 4.67
C SER A 163 8.13 -13.72 3.24
N LEU A 164 8.53 -12.86 2.30
CA LEU A 164 8.13 -12.96 0.90
C LEU A 164 8.61 -14.27 0.23
N LYS A 165 9.86 -14.68 0.49
CA LYS A 165 10.38 -15.99 0.04
C LYS A 165 9.56 -17.16 0.59
N THR A 166 9.09 -17.05 1.83
CA THR A 166 8.24 -18.07 2.45
C THR A 166 6.86 -18.14 1.81
N LEU A 167 6.28 -16.99 1.42
CA LEU A 167 5.03 -16.96 0.66
C LEU A 167 5.15 -17.68 -0.68
N LEU A 168 6.28 -17.58 -1.38
CA LEU A 168 6.50 -18.28 -2.66
C LEU A 168 6.47 -19.81 -2.54
N ARG A 169 6.63 -20.37 -1.34
CA ARG A 169 6.52 -21.81 -1.09
C ARG A 169 5.07 -22.27 -0.89
N LYS A 170 4.14 -21.34 -0.65
CA LYS A 170 2.71 -21.63 -0.52
C LYS A 170 2.07 -21.89 -1.88
N ASP A 171 0.92 -22.53 -1.86
CA ASP A 171 0.10 -22.67 -3.07
C ASP A 171 -0.60 -21.34 -3.35
N LEU A 172 -0.05 -20.59 -4.32
CA LEU A 172 -0.54 -19.30 -4.77
C LEU A 172 -0.78 -19.39 -6.28
N GLU A 173 -1.79 -18.63 -6.73
CA GLU A 173 -2.05 -18.39 -8.15
C GLU A 173 -0.79 -17.90 -8.86
N LEU A 174 -0.65 -18.27 -10.13
CA LEU A 174 0.53 -17.99 -10.93
C LEU A 174 0.85 -16.48 -10.97
N GLU A 175 -0.16 -15.63 -11.10
CA GLU A 175 -0.02 -14.17 -11.12
C GLU A 175 0.53 -13.61 -9.80
N LYS A 176 0.08 -14.17 -8.67
CA LYS A 176 0.54 -13.78 -7.33
C LYS A 176 2.00 -14.19 -7.11
N LYS A 177 2.38 -15.41 -7.52
CA LYS A 177 3.78 -15.87 -7.51
C LYS A 177 4.67 -14.98 -8.38
N PHE A 178 4.20 -14.67 -9.58
CA PHE A 178 4.91 -13.79 -10.50
C PHE A 178 5.16 -12.40 -9.89
N THR A 179 4.13 -11.80 -9.32
CA THR A 179 4.22 -10.49 -8.64
C THR A 179 5.26 -10.51 -7.52
N LEU A 180 5.23 -11.52 -6.64
CA LEU A 180 6.22 -11.65 -5.56
C LEU A 180 7.66 -11.84 -6.07
N LEU A 181 7.85 -12.59 -7.16
CA LEU A 181 9.17 -12.75 -7.78
C LEU A 181 9.69 -11.44 -8.36
N CYS A 182 8.84 -10.64 -9.02
CA CYS A 182 9.22 -9.32 -9.52
C CYS A 182 9.64 -8.38 -8.38
N ILE A 183 8.88 -8.36 -7.28
CA ILE A 183 9.21 -7.55 -6.10
C ILE A 183 10.57 -7.95 -5.55
N LEU A 184 10.77 -9.24 -5.25
CA LEU A 184 12.05 -9.75 -4.75
C LEU A 184 13.21 -9.41 -5.68
N PHE A 185 13.04 -9.59 -6.98
CA PHE A 185 14.09 -9.31 -7.96
C PHE A 185 14.50 -7.85 -7.96
N VAL A 186 13.54 -6.92 -8.04
CA VAL A 186 13.82 -5.49 -8.05
C VAL A 186 14.45 -5.04 -6.73
N GLU A 187 13.92 -5.50 -5.60
CA GLU A 187 14.46 -5.14 -4.29
C GLU A 187 15.89 -5.68 -4.09
N TYR A 188 16.19 -6.92 -4.50
CA TYR A 188 17.58 -7.41 -4.47
C TYR A 188 18.52 -6.59 -5.35
N LEU A 189 18.07 -6.17 -6.54
CA LEU A 189 18.89 -5.30 -7.40
C LEU A 189 19.16 -3.93 -6.78
N LYS A 190 18.14 -3.29 -6.18
CA LYS A 190 18.30 -2.00 -5.48
C LYS A 190 19.32 -2.08 -4.35
N HIS A 191 19.40 -3.23 -3.70
CA HIS A 191 20.30 -3.51 -2.58
C HIS A 191 21.61 -4.22 -3.00
N GLU A 192 21.92 -4.26 -4.30
CA GLU A 192 23.15 -4.86 -4.85
C GLU A 192 23.36 -6.35 -4.48
N ASP A 193 22.29 -7.06 -4.12
CA ASP A 193 22.31 -8.49 -3.80
C ASP A 193 22.21 -9.33 -5.09
N PHE A 194 23.28 -9.31 -5.86
CA PHE A 194 23.34 -9.99 -7.17
C PHE A 194 23.19 -11.51 -7.09
N THR A 195 23.50 -12.11 -5.92
CA THR A 195 23.36 -13.55 -5.73
C THR A 195 21.89 -13.92 -5.68
N ASN A 196 21.12 -13.26 -4.81
CA ASN A 196 19.69 -13.52 -4.70
C ASN A 196 18.91 -13.00 -5.91
N SER A 197 19.32 -11.87 -6.52
CA SER A 197 18.64 -11.36 -7.72
C SER A 197 18.78 -12.34 -8.89
N ASN A 198 19.96 -12.95 -9.10
CA ASN A 198 20.17 -13.95 -10.13
C ASN A 198 19.33 -15.21 -9.90
N GLU A 199 19.25 -15.70 -8.65
CA GLU A 199 18.38 -16.84 -8.31
C GLU A 199 16.91 -16.55 -8.66
N VAL A 200 16.42 -15.37 -8.30
CA VAL A 200 15.04 -14.96 -8.61
C VAL A 200 14.84 -14.77 -10.11
N TYR A 201 15.83 -14.23 -10.82
CA TYR A 201 15.78 -14.06 -12.28
C TYR A 201 15.65 -15.39 -13.02
N GLU A 202 16.42 -16.42 -12.64
CA GLU A 202 16.29 -17.74 -13.26
C GLU A 202 14.90 -18.34 -13.05
N ARG A 203 14.26 -18.06 -11.91
CA ARG A 203 12.87 -18.44 -11.67
C ARG A 203 11.90 -17.62 -12.52
N LEU A 204 12.12 -16.32 -12.68
CA LEU A 204 11.29 -15.44 -13.50
C LEU A 204 11.30 -15.83 -14.99
N LYS A 205 12.41 -16.34 -15.52
CA LYS A 205 12.52 -16.80 -16.92
C LYS A 205 11.50 -17.88 -17.30
N SER A 206 11.02 -18.66 -16.34
CA SER A 206 10.00 -19.68 -16.61
C SER A 206 8.58 -19.10 -16.78
N TYR A 207 8.40 -17.79 -16.60
CA TYR A 207 7.09 -17.12 -16.67
C TYR A 207 6.98 -16.24 -17.91
N TYR A 208 5.79 -16.19 -18.48
CA TYR A 208 5.43 -15.17 -19.48
C TYR A 208 5.16 -13.84 -18.75
N LEU A 209 5.81 -12.75 -19.18
CA LEU A 209 5.70 -11.47 -18.49
C LEU A 209 4.37 -10.76 -18.79
N PRO A 210 3.56 -10.41 -17.77
CA PRO A 210 2.44 -9.50 -17.96
C PRO A 210 2.92 -8.11 -18.38
N GLN A 211 2.15 -7.41 -19.23
CA GLN A 211 2.54 -6.08 -19.71
C GLN A 211 2.79 -5.07 -18.58
N ARG A 212 2.06 -5.15 -17.46
CA ARG A 212 2.22 -4.25 -16.30
C ARG A 212 3.62 -4.31 -15.67
N PHE A 213 4.37 -5.39 -15.91
CA PHE A 213 5.74 -5.57 -15.40
C PHE A 213 6.79 -5.49 -16.51
N SER A 214 6.43 -5.07 -17.72
CA SER A 214 7.37 -4.93 -18.84
C SER A 214 8.58 -4.05 -18.51
N TRP A 215 8.38 -3.04 -17.66
CA TRP A 215 9.43 -2.15 -17.16
C TRP A 215 10.49 -2.86 -16.31
N VAL A 216 10.17 -4.01 -15.69
CA VAL A 216 11.12 -4.79 -14.87
C VAL A 216 12.30 -5.26 -15.72
N TRP A 217 12.06 -5.61 -16.99
CA TRP A 217 13.16 -5.96 -17.91
C TRP A 217 14.00 -4.77 -18.33
N SER A 218 13.39 -3.61 -18.53
CA SER A 218 14.13 -2.38 -18.81
C SER A 218 15.00 -1.97 -17.61
N PHE A 219 14.47 -2.09 -16.39
CA PHE A 219 15.20 -1.84 -15.15
C PHE A 219 16.38 -2.82 -14.99
N ALA A 220 16.13 -4.12 -15.15
CA ALA A 220 17.18 -5.14 -15.10
C ALA A 220 18.26 -4.91 -16.17
N GLY A 221 17.86 -4.60 -17.40
CA GLY A 221 18.78 -4.26 -18.47
C GLY A 221 19.67 -3.06 -18.11
N GLY A 222 19.11 -2.01 -17.49
CA GLY A 222 19.87 -0.87 -17.00
C GLY A 222 20.92 -1.24 -15.93
N VAL A 223 20.55 -2.10 -14.97
CA VAL A 223 21.45 -2.52 -13.88
C VAL A 223 22.54 -3.49 -14.37
N TYR A 224 22.18 -4.51 -15.16
CA TYR A 224 23.13 -5.54 -15.62
C TYR A 224 23.97 -5.11 -16.82
N LEU A 225 23.48 -4.22 -17.69
CA LEU A 225 24.21 -3.74 -18.88
C LEU A 225 24.85 -2.36 -18.67
N GLY A 226 24.43 -1.61 -17.64
CA GLY A 226 24.97 -0.28 -17.32
C GLY A 226 26.26 -0.28 -16.47
N GLY A 227 26.70 -1.44 -15.96
CA GLY A 227 27.97 -1.62 -15.25
C GLY A 227 29.22 -1.69 -16.15
N SER A 228 29.11 -1.30 -17.41
CA SER A 228 30.22 -1.19 -18.36
C SER A 228 30.33 0.25 -18.88
N MET A 229 30.76 1.16 -18.01
CA MET A 229 31.35 2.45 -18.40
C MET A 229 32.42 2.85 -17.41
#